data_AF-A0A0S4L7N7-F1
#
_entry.id   AF-A0A0S4L7N7-F1
#
_cell.length_a   1.000
_cell.length_b   1.000
_cell.length_c   1.000
_cell.angle_alpha   90.00
_cell.angle_beta   90.00
_cell.angle_gamma   90.00
#
_symmetry.space_group_name_H-M   'P 1'
#
loop_
_entity.id
_entity.type
_entity.pdbx_description
1 polymer ?
#
loop_
_entity_poly.entity_id
_entity_poly.type
_entity_poly.pdbx_seq_one_letter_code
_entity_poly.pdbx_strand_id
1 'polypeptide(L)'
;MRDTRMVDTIRQEELPDPDLRTFATVTAIELGERPIVRLSHTLFLPEAQCQTADRGWIGPAQVVHVARNGGDIDHYVDTADSLVVGQQYSISIDGQWRYEQAVAQYLAAKIFRDILQRTPGA
;
A
#
# COMPACT_ATOMS: atom_id res chain seq x y z
N MET A 1 -9.36 39.76 17.11
CA MET A 1 -9.70 38.85 16.00
C MET A 1 -8.41 38.19 15.55
N ARG A 2 -8.19 36.92 15.89
CA ARG A 2 -7.02 36.13 15.47
C ARG A 2 -7.50 34.82 14.88
N ASP A 3 -7.17 34.71 13.60
CA ASP A 3 -6.77 33.54 12.82
C ASP A 3 -7.30 32.16 13.22
N THR A 4 -8.14 31.64 12.32
CA THR A 4 -8.67 30.29 12.25
C THR A 4 -7.52 29.30 12.03
N ARG A 5 -7.33 28.37 12.96
CA ARG A 5 -6.49 27.19 12.72
C ARG A 5 -7.09 26.40 11.56
N MET A 6 -6.37 26.34 10.44
CA MET A 6 -6.54 25.30 9.44
C MET A 6 -6.25 23.95 10.10
N VAL A 7 -7.33 23.27 10.48
CA VAL A 7 -7.32 21.82 10.66
C VAL A 7 -7.54 21.28 9.25
N ASP A 8 -6.47 20.88 8.56
CA ASP A 8 -6.59 20.14 7.32
C ASP A 8 -7.32 18.84 7.65
N THR A 9 -8.61 18.89 7.35
CA THR A 9 -9.54 17.78 7.47
C THR A 9 -9.17 16.80 6.38
N ILE A 10 -8.56 15.67 6.75
CA ILE A 10 -8.45 14.52 5.85
C ILE A 10 -9.88 14.18 5.42
N ARG A 11 -10.23 14.48 4.16
CA ARG A 11 -11.54 14.13 3.62
C ARG A 11 -11.59 12.62 3.50
N GLN A 12 -12.52 12.03 4.22
CA GLN A 12 -12.68 10.59 4.44
C GLN A 12 -13.24 9.83 3.22
N GLU A 13 -13.19 10.41 2.00
CA GLU A 13 -14.01 9.97 0.86
C GLU A 13 -13.32 10.01 -0.52
N GLU A 14 -12.03 10.35 -0.63
CA GLU A 14 -11.34 10.16 -1.92
C GLU A 14 -10.84 8.72 -2.00
N LEU A 15 -11.48 7.94 -2.87
CA LEU A 15 -10.92 6.68 -3.33
C LEU A 15 -9.48 6.94 -3.80
N PRO A 16 -8.53 6.04 -3.49
CA PRO A 16 -7.16 6.25 -3.94
C PRO A 16 -7.17 6.43 -5.45
N ASP A 17 -6.54 7.50 -5.92
CA ASP A 17 -6.38 7.78 -7.34
C ASP A 17 -5.87 6.50 -8.03
N PRO A 18 -6.63 5.90 -8.97
CA PRO A 18 -6.23 4.65 -9.60
C PRO A 18 -4.92 4.80 -10.39
N ASP A 19 -4.58 6.03 -10.75
CA ASP A 19 -3.35 6.40 -11.45
C ASP A 19 -2.29 6.99 -10.51
N LEU A 20 -2.40 6.74 -9.19
CA LEU A 20 -1.43 7.23 -8.21
C LEU A 20 -0.03 6.72 -8.53
N ARG A 21 0.85 7.65 -8.88
CA ARG A 21 2.22 7.42 -9.33
C ARG A 21 3.16 8.45 -8.74
N THR A 22 4.39 8.03 -8.46
CA THR A 22 5.49 8.94 -8.10
C THR A 22 6.82 8.35 -8.58
N PHE A 23 7.94 8.92 -8.16
CA PHE A 23 9.28 8.40 -8.43
C PHE A 23 10.03 8.13 -7.15
N ALA A 24 10.63 6.95 -7.01
CA ALA A 24 11.45 6.59 -5.87
C ALA A 24 12.81 6.02 -6.29
N THR A 25 13.81 6.20 -5.44
CA THR A 25 15.16 5.67 -5.66
C THR A 25 15.26 4.28 -5.06
N VAL A 26 15.81 3.31 -5.79
CA VAL A 26 16.11 1.98 -5.26
C VAL A 26 17.27 2.08 -4.28
N THR A 27 17.06 1.70 -3.02
CA THR A 27 18.08 1.77 -1.96
C THR A 27 18.77 0.43 -1.73
N ALA A 28 18.09 -0.68 -2.00
CA ALA A 28 18.65 -2.02 -1.92
C ALA A 28 17.91 -2.99 -2.85
N ILE A 29 18.63 -4.02 -3.31
CA ILE A 29 18.09 -5.18 -4.01
C ILE A 29 18.67 -6.43 -3.34
N GLU A 30 17.80 -7.33 -2.88
CA GLU A 30 18.18 -8.66 -2.40
C GLU A 30 17.69 -9.69 -3.43
N LEU A 31 18.62 -10.42 -4.04
CA LEU A 31 18.31 -11.44 -5.03
C LEU A 31 17.91 -12.76 -4.36
N GLY A 32 17.03 -13.52 -5.02
CA GLY A 32 16.55 -14.81 -4.56
C GLY A 32 15.43 -15.33 -5.47
N GLU A 33 14.73 -16.39 -5.05
CA GLU A 33 13.55 -16.91 -5.80
C GLU A 33 12.42 -15.88 -5.89
N ARG A 34 12.31 -15.00 -4.89
CA ARG A 34 11.46 -13.81 -4.90
C ARG A 34 12.31 -12.62 -4.53
N PRO A 35 12.83 -11.87 -5.51
CA PRO A 35 13.68 -10.72 -5.23
C PRO A 35 12.96 -9.67 -4.39
N ILE A 36 13.72 -9.00 -3.52
CA ILE A 36 13.22 -7.92 -2.67
C ILE A 36 13.86 -6.61 -3.10
N VAL A 37 13.04 -5.57 -3.21
CA VAL A 37 13.47 -4.21 -3.54
C VAL A 37 13.08 -3.28 -2.39
N ARG A 38 14.03 -2.48 -1.93
CA ARG A 38 13.78 -1.37 -0.98
C ARG A 38 13.91 -0.04 -1.69
N LEU A 39 13.11 0.93 -1.27
CA LEU A 39 13.01 2.25 -1.89
C LEU A 39 13.29 3.35 -0.86
N SER A 40 13.68 4.54 -1.33
CA SER A 40 13.88 5.72 -0.48
C SER A 40 12.60 6.22 0.17
N HIS A 41 11.48 6.00 -0.50
CA HIS A 41 10.11 6.21 -0.01
C HIS A 41 9.17 5.37 -0.86
N THR A 42 7.92 5.19 -0.42
CA THR A 42 6.98 4.31 -1.10
C THR A 42 5.53 4.78 -0.97
N LEU A 43 4.74 4.56 -2.02
CA LEU A 43 3.28 4.69 -2.01
C LEU A 43 2.60 3.36 -1.63
N PHE A 44 3.36 2.26 -1.62
CA PHE A 44 2.84 0.93 -1.34
C PHE A 44 2.63 0.74 0.16
N LEU A 45 1.42 0.37 0.52
CA LEU A 45 1.01 -0.07 1.84
C LEU A 45 1.44 -1.53 2.05
N PRO A 46 2.23 -1.82 3.10
CA PRO A 46 2.57 -3.18 3.44
C PRO A 46 1.36 -3.93 4.02
N GLU A 47 1.45 -5.25 4.06
CA GLU A 47 0.51 -6.08 4.80
C GLU A 47 0.44 -5.67 6.29
N ALA A 48 -0.77 -5.67 6.84
CA ALA A 48 -1.04 -5.47 8.26
C ALA A 48 -2.23 -6.33 8.73
N GLN A 49 -2.48 -6.36 10.04
CA GLN A 49 -3.57 -7.15 10.65
C GLN A 49 -4.95 -6.65 10.19
N CYS A 50 -5.47 -7.18 9.08
CA CYS A 50 -6.68 -6.79 8.35
C CYS A 50 -6.47 -5.88 7.13
N GLN A 51 -5.24 -5.63 6.71
CA GLN A 51 -4.93 -4.92 5.47
C GLN A 51 -4.10 -5.82 4.55
N THR A 52 -4.67 -6.20 3.42
CA THR A 52 -3.93 -6.88 2.35
C THR A 52 -2.85 -5.96 1.79
N ALA A 53 -1.67 -6.50 1.54
CA ALA A 53 -0.59 -5.77 0.91
C ALA A 53 -0.97 -5.23 -0.46
N ASP A 54 -0.33 -4.12 -0.80
CA ASP A 54 -0.41 -3.56 -2.13
C ASP A 54 0.35 -4.36 -3.17
N ARG A 55 -0.04 -4.11 -4.42
CA ARG A 55 0.60 -4.57 -5.65
C ARG A 55 0.79 -3.38 -6.58
N GLY A 56 1.61 -3.56 -7.60
CA GLY A 56 1.82 -2.56 -8.63
C GLY A 56 3.17 -2.74 -9.31
N TRP A 57 3.87 -1.64 -9.59
CA TRP A 57 5.10 -1.66 -10.36
C TRP A 57 6.17 -0.70 -9.82
N ILE A 58 7.43 -1.13 -9.90
CA ILE A 58 8.64 -0.32 -9.76
C ILE A 58 9.34 -0.34 -11.11
N GLY A 59 9.18 0.73 -11.89
CA GLY A 59 9.56 0.72 -13.29
C GLY A 59 8.89 -0.44 -14.03
N PRO A 60 9.66 -1.33 -14.69
CA PRO A 60 9.11 -2.51 -15.36
C PRO A 60 8.90 -3.72 -14.43
N ALA A 61 9.44 -3.72 -13.20
CA ALA A 61 9.30 -4.84 -12.27
C ALA A 61 7.92 -4.82 -11.59
N GLN A 62 7.23 -5.96 -11.57
CA GLN A 62 5.93 -6.08 -10.93
C GLN A 62 6.10 -6.38 -9.44
N VAL A 63 5.54 -5.53 -8.59
CA VAL A 63 5.43 -5.78 -7.14
C VAL A 63 4.24 -6.70 -6.89
N VAL A 64 4.52 -7.89 -6.37
CA VAL A 64 3.51 -8.93 -6.11
C VAL A 64 3.04 -8.96 -4.66
N HIS A 65 3.87 -8.44 -3.74
CA HIS A 65 3.57 -8.34 -2.31
C HIS A 65 4.47 -7.30 -1.65
N VAL A 66 4.01 -6.74 -0.52
CA VAL A 66 4.74 -5.72 0.24
C VAL A 66 4.63 -6.05 1.72
N ALA A 67 5.77 -6.13 2.41
CA ALA A 67 5.81 -6.44 3.83
C ALA A 67 6.63 -5.42 4.60
N ARG A 68 6.32 -5.27 5.89
CA ARG A 68 7.17 -4.54 6.82
C ARG A 68 8.15 -5.50 7.47
N ASN A 69 9.44 -5.22 7.36
CA ASN A 69 10.50 -6.02 7.96
C ASN A 69 11.35 -5.13 8.87
N GLY A 70 11.03 -5.15 10.17
CA GLY A 70 11.58 -4.18 11.11
C GLY A 70 11.20 -2.74 10.75
N GLY A 71 12.21 -1.91 10.47
CA GLY A 71 12.02 -0.51 10.07
C GLY A 71 11.77 -0.33 8.57
N ASP A 72 12.03 -1.35 7.75
CA ASP A 72 12.02 -1.25 6.30
C ASP A 72 10.70 -1.75 5.69
N ILE A 73 10.46 -1.33 4.45
CA ILE A 73 9.38 -1.84 3.60
C ILE A 73 10.01 -2.63 2.45
N ASP A 74 9.77 -3.94 2.47
CA ASP A 74 10.24 -4.90 1.49
C ASP A 74 9.19 -5.03 0.37
N HIS A 75 9.58 -4.74 -0.86
CA HIS A 75 8.75 -4.94 -2.05
C HIS A 75 9.20 -6.23 -2.73
N TYR A 76 8.38 -7.26 -2.66
CA TYR A 76 8.63 -8.51 -3.35
C TYR A 76 8.23 -8.33 -4.81
N VAL A 77 9.19 -8.52 -5.71
CA VAL A 77 8.99 -8.36 -7.16
C VAL A 77 9.06 -9.70 -7.89
N ASP A 78 8.48 -9.75 -9.08
CA ASP A 78 8.59 -10.90 -9.99
C ASP A 78 10.02 -11.09 -10.51
N THR A 79 10.69 -10.01 -10.89
CA THR A 79 12.11 -9.95 -11.27
C THR A 79 12.72 -8.61 -10.85
N ALA A 80 14.03 -8.61 -10.58
CA ALA A 80 14.81 -7.40 -10.30
C ALA A 80 15.85 -7.08 -11.38
N ASP A 81 15.90 -7.84 -12.48
CA ASP A 81 16.98 -7.75 -13.50
C ASP A 81 17.07 -6.37 -14.17
N SER A 82 15.96 -5.65 -14.18
CA SER A 82 15.82 -4.31 -14.77
C SER A 82 16.04 -3.17 -13.78
N LEU A 83 16.38 -3.46 -12.52
CA LEU A 83 16.49 -2.48 -11.45
C LEU A 83 17.95 -2.31 -11.02
N VAL A 84 18.30 -1.07 -10.69
CA VAL A 84 19.66 -0.70 -10.29
C VAL A 84 19.61 0.13 -9.01
N VAL A 85 20.40 -0.26 -8.00
CA VAL A 85 20.55 0.48 -6.75
C VAL A 85 21.09 1.89 -7.04
N GLY A 86 20.49 2.90 -6.41
CA GLY A 86 20.81 4.31 -6.61
C GLY A 86 20.06 4.98 -7.77
N GLN A 87 19.41 4.22 -8.64
CA GLN A 87 18.61 4.77 -9.73
C GLN A 87 17.17 5.06 -9.30
N GLN A 88 16.60 6.11 -9.89
CA GLN A 88 15.20 6.50 -9.69
C GLN A 88 14.30 5.83 -10.73
N TYR A 89 13.18 5.28 -10.27
CA TYR A 89 12.15 4.65 -11.10
C TYR A 89 10.78 5.23 -10.78
N SER A 90 9.89 5.25 -11.78
CA SER A 90 8.48 5.50 -11.51
C SER A 90 7.93 4.33 -10.70
N ILE A 91 7.19 4.62 -9.64
CA ILE A 91 6.45 3.64 -8.88
C ILE A 91 4.96 3.91 -9.04
N SER A 92 4.19 2.83 -9.18
CA SER A 92 2.75 2.89 -9.40
C SER A 92 2.07 1.75 -8.67
N ILE A 93 0.87 2.01 -8.22
CA ILE A 93 0.05 1.03 -7.51
C ILE A 93 -0.95 0.38 -8.48
N ASP A 94 -1.36 -0.85 -8.20
CA ASP A 94 -2.59 -1.39 -8.76
C ASP A 94 -3.78 -0.77 -8.00
N GLY A 95 -4.32 0.32 -8.55
CA GLY A 95 -5.40 1.07 -7.94
C GLY A 95 -6.70 0.27 -7.80
N GLN A 96 -7.01 -0.59 -8.79
CA GLN A 96 -8.18 -1.45 -8.76
C GLN A 96 -8.05 -2.47 -7.63
N TRP A 97 -6.90 -3.14 -7.53
CA TRP A 97 -6.61 -4.06 -6.42
C TRP A 97 -6.78 -3.39 -5.07
N ARG A 98 -6.19 -2.21 -4.87
CA ARG A 98 -6.31 -1.49 -3.59
C ARG A 98 -7.76 -1.18 -3.26
N TYR A 99 -8.51 -0.69 -4.23
CA TYR A 99 -9.92 -0.36 -4.06
C TYR A 99 -10.74 -1.59 -3.65
N GLU A 100 -10.62 -2.69 -4.39
CA GLU A 100 -11.36 -3.92 -4.12
C GLU A 100 -11.04 -4.48 -2.73
N GLN A 101 -9.75 -4.51 -2.36
CA GLN A 101 -9.34 -4.98 -1.03
C GLN A 101 -9.86 -4.07 0.09
N ALA A 102 -9.79 -2.75 -0.08
CA ALA A 102 -10.31 -1.80 0.90
C ALA A 102 -11.83 -1.93 1.09
N VAL A 103 -12.59 -2.06 -0.01
CA VAL A 103 -14.05 -2.27 0.04
C VAL A 103 -14.38 -3.58 0.73
N ALA A 104 -13.68 -4.68 0.40
CA ALA A 104 -13.89 -5.98 1.01
C ALA A 104 -13.64 -5.94 2.53
N GLN A 105 -12.54 -5.30 2.96
CA GLN A 105 -12.20 -5.13 4.37
C GLN A 105 -13.23 -4.29 5.12
N TYR A 106 -13.65 -3.16 4.54
CA TYR A 106 -14.68 -2.31 5.12
C TYR A 106 -16.01 -3.04 5.28
N LEU A 107 -16.46 -3.75 4.23
CA LEU A 107 -17.71 -4.50 4.25
C LEU A 107 -17.67 -5.63 5.30
N ALA A 108 -16.56 -6.38 5.36
CA ALA A 108 -16.36 -7.41 6.36
C ALA A 108 -16.42 -6.85 7.78
N ALA A 109 -15.74 -5.74 8.04
CA ALA A 109 -15.76 -5.08 9.34
C ALA A 109 -17.16 -4.57 9.72
N LYS A 110 -17.93 -4.06 8.74
CA LYS A 110 -19.31 -3.62 8.95
C LYS A 110 -20.23 -4.79 9.31
N ILE A 111 -20.19 -5.88 8.53
CA ILE A 111 -20.99 -7.09 8.80
C ILE A 111 -20.65 -7.68 10.17
N PHE A 112 -19.35 -7.79 10.49
CA PHE A 112 -18.92 -8.33 11.78
C PHE A 112 -19.41 -7.49 12.96
N ARG A 113 -19.34 -6.15 12.83
CA ARG A 113 -19.88 -5.22 13.83
C ARG A 113 -21.38 -5.39 14.00
N ASP A 114 -22.12 -5.48 12.90
CA ASP A 114 -23.58 -5.64 12.93
C ASP A 114 -23.97 -6.97 13.60
N ILE A 115 -23.18 -8.04 13.43
CA ILE A 115 -23.40 -9.32 14.11
C ILE A 115 -23.15 -9.18 15.62
N LEU A 116 -22.03 -8.55 16.03
CA LEU A 116 -21.69 -8.39 17.45
C LEU A 116 -22.67 -7.51 18.22
N GLN A 117 -23.29 -6.54 17.54
CA GLN A 117 -24.26 -5.63 18.15
C GLN A 117 -25.68 -6.21 18.23
N ARG A 118 -25.93 -7.38 17.65
CA ARG A 118 -27.19 -8.11 17.87
C ARG A 118 -27.17 -8.68 19.27
N THR A 119 -27.92 -8.07 20.19
CA THR A 119 -28.24 -8.70 21.47
C THR A 119 -29.01 -9.99 21.20
N PRO A 120 -28.60 -11.15 21.74
CA PRO A 120 -29.46 -12.33 21.75
C PRO A 120 -30.78 -11.94 22.41
N GLY A 121 -31.90 -12.35 21.82
CA GLY A 121 -33.25 -11.89 22.16
C GLY A 121 -33.48 -11.65 23.67
N ALA A 122 -33.92 -10.43 23.98
CA ALA A 122 -34.71 -10.14 25.16
C ALA A 122 -36.11 -10.78 25.02
#